data_AF-A0A0K6GHI3-F1
#
_entry.id   AF-A0A0K6GHI3-F1
#
_cell.length_a   1.000
_cell.length_b   1.000
_cell.length_c   1.000
_cell.angle_alpha   90.00
_cell.angle_beta   90.00
_cell.angle_gamma   90.00
#
_symmetry.space_group_name_H-M   'P 1'
#
loop_
_entity.id
_entity.type
_entity.pdbx_description
1 polymer ?
#
loop_
_entity_poly.entity_id
_entity_poly.type
_entity_poly.pdbx_seq_one_letter_code
_entity_poly.pdbx_strand_id
1 'polypeptide(L)'
;MDPPTQTTAGNFTSTSDPLTIYLSSPIIDKAVVEKTGLLAYWQHELNKSVPLARMALDVLSAPASSVDAERAFSGGRMAVNYRQHRMSVATFRAKMAVGSWFGTPLLSGIDDVLEIVEGRGTDSELAMEPESLD
;
A
#
# COMPACT_ATOMS: atom_id res chain seq x y z
N MET A 1 16.99 -11.23 -62.69
CA MET A 1 17.47 -12.21 -61.71
C MET A 1 18.25 -11.42 -60.69
N ASP A 2 17.58 -11.00 -59.63
CA ASP A 2 18.19 -10.23 -58.54
C ASP A 2 18.87 -11.19 -57.55
N PRO A 3 20.00 -10.80 -56.93
CA PRO A 3 20.69 -11.66 -55.97
C PRO A 3 19.92 -11.76 -54.64
N PRO A 4 20.04 -12.88 -53.91
CA PRO A 4 19.33 -13.06 -52.65
C PRO A 4 19.84 -12.10 -51.58
N THR A 5 18.91 -11.34 -51.00
CA THR A 5 19.09 -10.50 -49.82
C THR A 5 19.56 -11.37 -48.65
N GLN A 6 20.77 -11.12 -48.15
CA GLN A 6 21.20 -11.67 -46.86
C GLN A 6 20.42 -10.95 -45.76
N THR A 7 19.36 -11.58 -45.28
CA THR A 7 18.69 -11.21 -44.03
C THR A 7 19.64 -11.54 -42.89
N THR A 8 20.40 -10.54 -42.44
CA THR A 8 21.18 -10.57 -41.20
C THR A 8 20.23 -10.83 -40.03
N ALA A 9 20.15 -12.08 -39.60
CA ALA A 9 19.55 -12.45 -38.32
C ALA A 9 20.39 -11.78 -37.22
N GLY A 10 19.83 -10.76 -36.59
CA GLY A 10 20.44 -10.16 -35.40
C GLY A 10 20.63 -11.23 -34.34
N ASN A 11 21.89 -11.42 -33.93
CA ASN A 11 22.25 -12.21 -32.76
C ASN A 11 21.61 -11.57 -31.52
N PHE A 12 20.43 -12.06 -31.12
CA PHE A 12 19.89 -11.82 -29.79
C PHE A 12 20.77 -12.58 -28.80
N THR A 13 21.76 -11.87 -28.25
CA THR A 13 22.54 -12.34 -27.12
C THR A 13 21.59 -12.75 -26.00
N SER A 14 21.65 -14.03 -25.62
CA SER A 14 20.80 -14.69 -24.64
C SER A 14 20.94 -14.09 -23.24
N THR A 15 20.26 -12.98 -23.00
CA THR A 15 19.83 -12.61 -21.66
C THR A 15 18.56 -13.43 -21.38
N SER A 16 18.66 -14.42 -20.48
CA SER A 16 17.51 -15.25 -20.11
C SER A 16 16.41 -14.34 -19.57
N ASP A 17 15.27 -14.30 -20.26
CA ASP A 17 14.14 -13.47 -19.87
C ASP A 17 13.62 -13.87 -18.46
N PRO A 18 13.25 -12.91 -17.59
CA PRO A 18 12.84 -13.20 -16.21
C PRO A 18 11.72 -14.24 -16.07
N LEU A 19 10.79 -14.33 -17.05
CA LEU A 19 9.75 -15.36 -17.03
C LEU A 19 10.34 -16.75 -17.22
N THR A 20 11.34 -16.89 -18.09
CA THR A 20 12.04 -18.17 -18.34
C THR A 20 12.79 -18.64 -17.10
N ILE A 21 13.44 -17.71 -16.39
CA ILE A 21 14.11 -18.00 -15.10
C ILE A 21 13.10 -18.49 -14.06
N TYR A 22 11.94 -17.84 -13.96
CA TYR A 22 10.91 -18.24 -13.01
C TYR A 22 10.33 -19.63 -13.34
N LEU A 23 10.00 -19.90 -14.60
CA LEU A 23 9.45 -21.19 -15.03
C LEU A 23 10.44 -22.36 -14.91
N SER A 24 11.75 -22.07 -14.90
CA SER A 24 12.81 -23.06 -14.67
C SER A 24 13.22 -23.18 -13.20
N SER A 25 12.73 -22.31 -12.33
CA SER A 25 13.02 -22.36 -10.89
C SER A 25 12.31 -23.54 -10.22
N PRO A 26 12.87 -24.10 -9.13
CA PRO A 26 12.24 -25.18 -8.39
C PRO A 26 10.82 -24.81 -7.90
N ILE A 27 9.92 -25.78 -7.92
CA ILE A 27 8.56 -25.61 -7.39
C ILE A 27 8.66 -25.38 -5.88
N ILE A 28 8.03 -24.31 -5.41
CA ILE A 28 7.97 -23.97 -4.00
C ILE A 28 6.91 -24.86 -3.33
N ASP A 29 7.25 -25.43 -2.18
CA ASP A 29 6.30 -26.22 -1.40
C ASP A 29 5.13 -25.34 -0.93
N LYS A 30 3.91 -25.84 -1.14
CA LYS A 30 2.67 -25.19 -0.71
C LYS A 30 2.67 -24.88 0.79
N ALA A 31 3.25 -25.76 1.60
CA ALA A 31 3.32 -25.58 3.05
C ALA A 31 4.11 -24.32 3.46
N VAL A 32 5.12 -23.94 2.66
CA VAL A 32 5.90 -22.72 2.90
C VAL A 32 5.04 -21.49 2.64
N VAL A 33 4.32 -21.48 1.52
CA VAL A 33 3.45 -20.36 1.11
C VAL A 33 2.25 -20.21 2.04
N GLU A 34 1.67 -21.31 2.53
CA GLU A 34 0.57 -21.27 3.49
C GLU A 34 1.00 -20.70 4.85
N LYS A 35 2.24 -20.96 5.26
CA LYS A 35 2.77 -20.45 6.53
C LYS A 35 3.14 -18.96 6.48
N THR A 36 3.74 -18.50 5.38
CA THR A 36 4.23 -17.11 5.26
C THR A 36 3.22 -16.17 4.60
N GLY A 37 2.37 -16.70 3.74
CA GLY A 37 1.49 -15.93 2.86
C GLY A 37 2.16 -15.59 1.53
N LEU A 38 1.37 -15.62 0.46
CA LEU A 38 1.87 -15.42 -0.91
C LEU A 38 2.43 -14.01 -1.17
N LEU A 39 1.80 -12.97 -0.60
CA LEU A 39 2.33 -11.60 -0.70
C LEU A 39 3.68 -11.46 0.02
N ALA A 40 3.83 -12.06 1.21
CA ALA A 40 5.06 -11.98 1.97
C ALA A 40 6.22 -12.70 1.26
N TYR A 41 5.92 -13.84 0.61
CA TYR A 41 6.87 -14.54 -0.24
C TYR A 41 7.39 -13.65 -1.38
N TRP A 42 6.49 -13.04 -2.17
CA TRP A 42 6.91 -12.19 -3.28
C TRP A 42 7.57 -10.89 -2.84
N GLN A 43 7.22 -10.37 -1.66
CA GLN A 43 7.93 -9.25 -1.04
C GLN A 43 9.39 -9.61 -0.72
N HIS A 44 9.64 -10.83 -0.23
CA HIS A 44 10.98 -11.34 -0.01
C HIS A 44 11.77 -11.53 -1.32
N GLU A 45 11.12 -12.04 -2.37
CA GLU A 45 11.76 -12.16 -3.70
C GLU A 45 12.04 -10.79 -4.35
N LEU A 46 11.20 -9.79 -4.08
CA LEU A 46 11.47 -8.41 -4.49
C LEU A 46 12.74 -7.87 -3.83
N ASN A 47 12.96 -8.17 -2.54
CA ASN A 47 14.18 -7.76 -1.82
C ASN A 47 15.45 -8.44 -2.37
N LYS A 48 15.32 -9.57 -3.08
CA LYS A 48 16.41 -10.22 -3.81
C LYS A 48 16.61 -9.67 -5.23
N SER A 49 15.89 -8.60 -5.60
CA SER A 49 15.90 -7.99 -6.93
C SER A 49 15.47 -8.95 -8.05
N VAL A 50 14.55 -9.88 -7.77
CA VAL A 50 13.94 -10.72 -8.81
C VAL A 50 13.02 -9.85 -9.67
N PRO A 51 13.28 -9.66 -10.98
CA PRO A 51 12.53 -8.71 -11.80
C PRO A 51 11.02 -9.01 -11.87
N LEU A 52 10.65 -10.29 -11.81
CA LEU A 52 9.26 -10.75 -11.87
C LEU A 52 8.48 -10.49 -10.57
N ALA A 53 9.17 -10.29 -9.44
CA ALA A 53 8.52 -10.15 -8.14
C ALA A 53 7.63 -8.92 -8.05
N ARG A 54 8.00 -7.83 -8.76
CA ARG A 54 7.17 -6.63 -8.81
C ARG A 54 5.83 -6.89 -9.48
N MET A 55 5.84 -7.54 -10.65
CA MET A 55 4.62 -7.91 -11.36
C MET A 55 3.74 -8.83 -10.53
N ALA A 56 4.33 -9.81 -9.85
CA ALA A 56 3.59 -10.73 -8.98
C ALA A 56 2.89 -9.97 -7.85
N LEU A 57 3.57 -9.01 -7.19
CA LEU A 57 2.97 -8.18 -6.14
C LEU A 57 1.85 -7.29 -6.68
N ASP A 58 2.03 -6.68 -7.85
CA ASP A 58 1.00 -5.82 -8.44
C ASP A 58 -0.28 -6.63 -8.76
N VAL A 59 -0.15 -7.88 -9.25
CA VAL A 59 -1.30 -8.78 -9.49
C VAL A 59 -1.94 -9.25 -8.18
N LEU A 60 -1.14 -9.65 -7.20
CA LEU A 60 -1.63 -10.25 -5.96
C LEU A 60 -2.22 -9.25 -4.97
N SER A 61 -1.80 -7.99 -5.04
CA SER A 61 -2.35 -6.90 -4.21
C SER A 61 -3.64 -6.32 -4.77
N ALA A 62 -4.00 -6.64 -6.02
CA ALA A 62 -5.25 -6.21 -6.61
C ALA A 62 -6.43 -6.92 -5.91
N PRO A 63 -7.49 -6.19 -5.50
CA PRO A 63 -8.70 -6.80 -4.98
C PRO A 63 -9.34 -7.74 -6.02
N ALA A 64 -9.78 -8.91 -5.58
CA ALA A 64 -10.45 -9.87 -6.46
C ALA A 64 -11.84 -9.40 -6.94
N SER A 65 -12.44 -8.42 -6.25
CA SER A 65 -13.77 -7.89 -6.56
C SER A 65 -13.94 -6.44 -6.08
N SER A 66 -15.02 -5.78 -6.53
CA SER A 66 -15.42 -4.45 -6.05
C SER A 66 -16.09 -4.45 -4.67
N VAL A 67 -16.33 -5.62 -4.07
CA VAL A 67 -17.11 -5.77 -2.84
C VAL A 67 -16.54 -4.95 -1.68
N ASP A 68 -15.22 -4.90 -1.54
CA ASP A 68 -14.57 -4.14 -0.47
C ASP A 68 -14.79 -2.63 -0.64
N ALA A 69 -14.70 -2.14 -1.88
CA ALA A 69 -14.99 -0.74 -2.19
C ALA A 69 -16.48 -0.43 -1.96
N GLU A 70 -17.40 -1.30 -2.41
CA GLU A 70 -18.84 -1.14 -2.21
C GLU A 70 -19.23 -1.15 -0.73
N ARG A 71 -18.61 -2.02 0.08
CA ARG A 71 -18.79 -2.05 1.54
C ARG A 71 -18.36 -0.72 2.16
N ALA A 72 -17.21 -0.18 1.77
CA ALA A 72 -16.73 1.12 2.25
C ALA A 72 -17.72 2.23 1.86
N PHE A 73 -18.19 2.30 0.61
CA PHE A 73 -19.16 3.31 0.17
C PHE A 73 -20.54 3.16 0.81
N SER A 74 -21.00 1.93 1.05
CA SER A 74 -22.26 1.66 1.73
C SER A 74 -22.25 2.20 3.17
N GLY A 75 -21.17 1.95 3.92
CA GLY A 75 -20.95 2.57 5.23
C GLY A 75 -20.81 4.09 5.14
N GLY A 76 -20.11 4.59 4.12
CA GLY A 76 -19.95 6.01 3.82
C GLY A 76 -21.27 6.74 3.57
N ARG A 77 -22.34 6.05 3.14
CA ARG A 77 -23.67 6.66 2.97
C ARG A 77 -24.23 7.22 4.28
N MET A 78 -23.90 6.62 5.44
CA MET A 78 -24.23 7.17 6.76
C MET A 78 -23.43 8.44 7.07
N ALA A 79 -22.21 8.54 6.55
CA ALA A 79 -21.42 9.78 6.63
C ALA A 79 -21.98 10.90 5.74
N VAL A 80 -22.79 10.61 4.71
CA VAL A 80 -23.47 11.61 3.87
C VAL A 80 -24.93 11.82 4.33
N ASN A 81 -25.34 11.21 5.45
CA ASN A 81 -26.74 11.16 5.86
C ASN A 81 -27.34 12.56 6.09
N TYR A 82 -28.66 12.62 6.02
CA TYR A 82 -29.56 13.75 5.87
C TYR A 82 -29.26 15.01 6.70
N ARG A 83 -28.41 15.02 7.73
CA ARG A 83 -28.09 16.23 8.52
C ARG A 83 -26.81 16.95 8.08
N GLN A 84 -26.02 16.37 7.17
CA GLN A 84 -24.75 16.95 6.69
C GLN A 84 -24.90 17.66 5.34
N HIS A 85 -25.84 18.60 5.23
CA HIS A 85 -26.18 19.32 3.98
C HIS A 85 -25.06 20.18 3.38
N ARG A 86 -23.92 20.34 4.07
CA ARG A 86 -22.82 21.24 3.67
C ARG A 86 -21.44 20.58 3.78
N MET A 87 -21.35 19.26 3.61
CA MET A 87 -20.05 18.59 3.56
C MET A 87 -19.45 18.73 2.16
N SER A 88 -18.22 19.25 2.08
CA SER A 88 -17.48 19.31 0.81
C SER A 88 -17.05 17.92 0.35
N VAL A 89 -16.81 17.75 -0.95
CA VAL A 89 -16.24 16.50 -1.51
C VAL A 89 -14.89 16.17 -0.88
N ALA A 90 -14.06 17.19 -0.60
CA ALA A 90 -12.76 17.01 0.04
C ALA A 90 -12.90 16.45 1.46
N THR A 91 -13.81 17.01 2.26
CA THR A 91 -14.11 16.55 3.62
C THR A 91 -14.66 15.12 3.62
N PHE A 92 -15.55 14.80 2.67
CA PHE A 92 -16.07 13.44 2.52
C PHE A 92 -14.95 12.44 2.21
N ARG A 93 -14.06 12.75 1.25
CA ARG A 93 -12.92 11.89 0.90
C ARG A 93 -11.97 11.68 2.08
N ALA A 94 -11.64 12.76 2.80
CA ALA A 94 -10.79 12.68 3.99
C ALA A 94 -11.42 11.79 5.07
N LYS A 95 -12.72 11.96 5.34
CA LYS A 95 -13.47 11.13 6.29
C LYS A 95 -13.48 9.66 5.89
N MET A 96 -13.68 9.35 4.61
CA MET A 96 -13.64 7.98 4.10
C MET A 96 -12.24 7.37 4.20
N ALA A 97 -11.18 8.13 3.88
CA ALA A 97 -9.80 7.67 3.98
C ALA A 97 -9.40 7.37 5.43
N VAL A 98 -9.64 8.31 6.35
CA VAL A 98 -9.37 8.12 7.79
C VAL A 98 -10.14 6.93 8.32
N GLY A 99 -11.43 6.78 7.98
CA GLY A 99 -12.22 5.62 8.38
C GLY A 99 -11.69 4.29 7.81
N SER A 100 -11.16 4.30 6.58
CA SER A 100 -10.55 3.13 5.95
C SER A 100 -9.19 2.74 6.56
N TRP A 101 -8.45 3.69 7.11
CA TRP A 101 -7.13 3.45 7.68
C TRP A 101 -7.16 3.21 9.19
N PHE A 102 -8.26 3.59 9.86
CA PHE A 102 -8.43 3.40 11.30
C PHE A 102 -8.24 1.92 11.69
N GLY A 103 -7.37 1.66 12.68
CA GLY A 103 -7.04 0.31 13.12
C GLY A 103 -6.15 -0.49 12.15
N THR A 104 -5.65 0.15 11.08
CA THR A 104 -4.68 -0.45 10.16
C THR A 104 -3.28 0.15 10.37
N PRO A 105 -2.20 -0.52 9.91
CA PRO A 105 -0.85 0.04 9.96
C PRO A 105 -0.65 1.34 9.15
N LEU A 106 -1.60 1.71 8.29
CA LEU A 106 -1.53 2.94 7.48
C LEU A 106 -1.76 4.21 8.30
N LEU A 107 -2.36 4.08 9.49
CA LEU A 107 -2.59 5.18 10.43
C LEU A 107 -2.05 4.80 11.80
N SER A 108 -0.76 4.49 11.88
CA SER A 108 -0.03 4.36 13.14
C SER A 108 0.07 5.72 13.82
N GLY A 109 -0.14 5.78 15.15
CA GLY A 109 -0.14 7.05 15.91
C GLY A 109 -1.49 7.76 15.96
N ILE A 110 -2.60 7.06 15.72
CA ILE A 110 -3.93 7.62 15.92
C ILE A 110 -4.17 8.06 17.38
N ASP A 111 -3.53 7.37 18.33
CA ASP A 111 -3.59 7.69 19.76
C ASP A 111 -3.00 9.08 20.05
N ASP A 112 -1.85 9.41 19.45
CA ASP A 112 -1.22 10.74 19.58
C ASP A 112 -2.15 11.85 19.04
N VAL A 113 -2.82 11.58 17.92
CA VAL A 113 -3.80 12.52 17.33
C VAL A 113 -5.03 12.66 18.23
N LEU A 114 -5.51 11.56 18.82
CA LEU A 114 -6.64 11.58 19.75
C LEU A 114 -6.30 12.37 21.02
N GLU A 115 -5.09 12.24 21.55
CA GLU A 115 -4.63 12.99 22.73
C GLU A 115 -4.64 14.51 22.47
N ILE A 116 -4.19 14.94 21.29
CA ILE A 116 -4.22 16.35 20.86
C ILE A 116 -5.67 16.85 20.76
N VAL A 117 -6.58 16.05 20.17
CA VAL A 117 -7.99 16.42 19.99
C VAL A 117 -8.76 16.45 21.32
N GLU A 118 -8.42 15.56 22.26
CA GLU A 118 -8.98 15.52 23.60
C GLU A 118 -8.43 16.63 24.51
N GLY A 119 -7.47 17.43 24.04
CA GLY A 119 -6.90 18.55 24.79
C GLY A 119 -6.02 18.11 25.96
N ARG A 120 -5.44 16.91 25.89
CA ARG A 120 -4.58 16.34 26.94
C ARG A 120 -3.09 16.65 26.77
N GLY A 121 -2.75 17.55 25.83
CA GLY A 121 -1.39 18.02 25.61
C GLY A 121 -0.78 18.56 26.90
N THR A 122 0.34 17.98 27.29
CA THR A 122 1.10 18.21 28.52
C THR A 122 1.15 19.68 28.96
N ASP A 123 0.45 19.99 30.06
CA ASP A 123 0.60 21.21 30.86
C ASP A 123 1.95 21.19 31.62
N SER A 124 3.07 21.15 30.91
CA SER A 124 4.41 21.17 31.52
C SER A 124 5.27 22.30 30.98
N GLU A 125 4.78 23.53 31.00
CA GLU A 125 5.65 24.72 31.04
C GLU A 125 4.93 25.95 31.63
N LEU A 126 4.49 25.84 32.89
CA LEU A 126 4.12 27.01 33.71
C LEU A 126 4.66 26.83 35.14
N ALA A 127 5.98 26.64 35.28
CA ALA A 127 6.68 26.94 36.52
C ALA A 127 7.28 28.35 36.40
N MET A 128 6.50 29.31 36.87
CA MET A 128 6.84 30.70 37.11
C MET A 128 7.96 30.78 38.16
N GLU A 129 9.12 31.34 37.81
CA GLU A 129 10.10 31.84 38.79
C GLU A 129 9.98 33.38 38.86
N PRO A 130 9.67 33.97 40.03
CA PRO A 130 9.57 35.41 40.19
C PRO A 130 10.93 36.07 40.53
N GLU A 131 11.11 37.28 40.00
CA GLU A 131 11.97 38.39 40.46
C GLU A 131 13.48 38.17 40.70
N SER A 132 14.29 38.91 39.92
CA SER A 132 15.31 39.79 40.52
C SER A 132 15.46 41.07 39.68
N LEU A 133 14.98 42.18 40.24
CA LEU A 133 15.29 43.55 39.81
C LEU A 133 16.69 43.91 40.34
N ASP A 134 17.62 44.19 39.44
CA ASP A 134 18.81 45.02 39.71
C ASP A 134 18.57 46.43 39.17
#